data_AF-A0A3A4S331-F1
#
_entry.id   AF-A0A3A4S331-F1
#
_cell.length_a   1.000
_cell.length_b   1.000
_cell.length_c   1.000
_cell.angle_alpha   90.00
_cell.angle_beta   90.00
_cell.angle_gamma   90.00
#
_symmetry.space_group_name_H-M   'P 1'
#
loop_
_entity.id
_entity.type
_entity.pdbx_description
1 polymer ?
#
loop_
_entity_poly.entity_id
_entity_poly.type
_entity_poly.pdbx_seq_one_letter_code
_entity_poly.pdbx_strand_id
1 'polypeptide(L)'
;MNTTRNEHIPEQSVSGRLPISHLLGMVSLSSALLVSAWDVTFSIIPLALFVIISFIAPFFTGTGYYLPVITRGNPSGNVVSLTFDDGPDPISTPCLLTLLAEKKTTATFFVTGEHASRHPDLIRKIIREGHTIGNHSYHHDPLIMLKSAKRLFQEIQRTQALLNSYGIHPLAFRPPAGITNPKLGSILTRLGMYCVNYRCRAFDMGNRRIGNLSQKILRKIKPGDIILLHDIVPAKNKKWFVSDWLMEIETILDNIQKRGWKIIPLADLIQRPVMTSIQTVVQDSPHDFPCDAS
;
A
#
# COMPACT_ATOMS: atom_id res chain seq x y z
N MET A 1 -1.25 39.16 -10.84
CA MET A 1 0.10 38.59 -10.62
C MET A 1 -0.06 37.31 -9.81
N ASN A 2 -0.30 36.17 -10.49
CA ASN A 2 -0.41 34.86 -9.85
C ASN A 2 0.84 34.06 -10.21
N THR A 3 1.72 33.90 -9.24
CA THR A 3 2.89 33.03 -9.34
C THR A 3 2.44 31.59 -9.15
N THR A 4 2.33 30.86 -10.25
CA THR A 4 2.18 29.40 -10.25
C THR A 4 3.44 28.79 -9.63
N ARG A 5 3.35 28.39 -8.36
CA ARG A 5 4.40 27.60 -7.71
C ARG A 5 4.30 26.19 -8.29
N ASN A 6 5.11 25.93 -9.31
CA ASN A 6 5.43 24.58 -9.75
C ASN A 6 6.08 23.87 -8.56
N GLU A 7 5.30 23.10 -7.81
CA GLU A 7 5.85 22.18 -6.82
C GLU A 7 6.55 21.07 -7.58
N HIS A 8 7.85 21.28 -7.78
CA HIS A 8 8.78 20.32 -8.30
C HIS A 8 8.78 19.13 -7.33
N ILE A 9 8.03 18.08 -7.67
CA ILE A 9 8.13 16.79 -6.97
C ILE A 9 9.61 16.40 -7.08
N PRO A 10 10.35 16.27 -5.97
CA PRO A 10 11.73 15.86 -6.05
C PRO A 10 11.73 14.47 -6.71
N GLU A 11 12.33 14.41 -7.89
CA GLU A 11 12.69 13.19 -8.57
C GLU A 11 13.72 12.50 -7.68
N GLN A 12 13.25 11.82 -6.62
CA GLN A 12 14.04 10.82 -5.96
C GLN A 12 14.13 9.67 -6.93
N SER A 13 15.09 9.82 -7.85
CA SER A 13 15.69 8.71 -8.57
C SER A 13 15.85 7.59 -7.55
N VAL A 14 15.17 6.48 -7.78
CA VAL A 14 15.58 5.22 -7.18
C VAL A 14 16.90 4.91 -7.88
N SER A 15 17.96 5.58 -7.41
CA SER A 15 19.32 5.46 -7.92
C SER A 15 19.66 3.98 -7.99
N GLY A 16 20.36 3.56 -9.04
CA GLY A 16 20.59 2.18 -9.46
C GLY A 16 21.35 1.28 -8.48
N ARG A 17 20.87 1.15 -7.24
CA ARG A 17 21.29 0.14 -6.29
C ARG A 17 20.60 -1.16 -6.65
N LEU A 18 21.43 -2.16 -6.93
CA LEU A 18 20.97 -3.53 -7.16
C LEU A 18 20.17 -4.03 -5.95
N PRO A 19 19.09 -4.82 -6.16
CA PRO A 19 18.38 -5.47 -5.06
C PRO A 19 19.31 -6.35 -4.24
N ILE A 20 19.00 -6.53 -2.95
CA ILE A 20 19.80 -7.36 -2.04
C ILE A 20 19.89 -8.80 -2.56
N SER A 21 18.84 -9.30 -3.22
CA SER A 21 18.85 -10.61 -3.86
C SER A 21 19.96 -10.77 -4.91
N HIS A 22 20.27 -9.72 -5.69
CA HIS A 22 21.35 -9.76 -6.68
C HIS A 22 22.71 -9.83 -5.99
N LEU A 23 22.93 -9.03 -4.94
CA LEU A 23 24.16 -9.06 -4.17
C LEU A 23 24.39 -10.44 -3.54
N LEU A 24 23.38 -10.99 -2.88
CA LEU A 24 23.47 -12.31 -2.26
C LEU A 24 23.64 -13.43 -3.29
N GLY A 25 23.05 -13.29 -4.48
CA GLY A 25 23.27 -14.22 -5.59
C GLY A 25 24.73 -14.20 -6.07
N MET A 26 25.31 -13.01 -6.27
CA MET A 26 26.72 -12.87 -6.65
C MET A 26 27.67 -13.44 -5.59
N VAL A 27 27.39 -13.18 -4.30
CA VAL A 27 28.15 -13.75 -3.18
C VAL A 27 28.03 -15.28 -3.18
N SER A 28 26.82 -15.82 -3.32
CA SER A 28 26.57 -17.27 -3.36
C SER A 28 27.33 -17.95 -4.52
N LEU A 29 27.27 -17.39 -5.73
CA LEU A 29 28.00 -17.91 -6.89
C LEU A 29 29.51 -17.85 -6.70
N SER A 30 30.02 -16.74 -6.14
CA SER A 30 31.46 -16.58 -5.87
C SER A 30 31.95 -17.57 -4.82
N SER A 31 31.19 -17.75 -3.73
CA SER A 31 31.48 -18.74 -2.70
C SER A 31 31.42 -20.17 -3.25
N ALA A 32 30.44 -20.48 -4.10
CA ALA A 32 30.33 -21.78 -4.77
C ALA A 32 31.56 -22.07 -5.64
N LEU A 33 32.01 -21.11 -6.43
CA LEU A 33 33.20 -21.24 -7.26
C LEU A 33 34.47 -21.47 -6.41
N LEU A 34 34.62 -20.72 -5.31
CA LEU A 34 35.77 -20.87 -4.41
C LEU A 34 35.84 -22.25 -3.76
N VAL A 35 34.73 -22.78 -3.23
CA VAL A 35 34.72 -24.10 -2.58
C VAL A 35 34.85 -25.25 -3.59
N SER A 36 34.42 -25.03 -4.84
CA SER A 36 34.55 -26.03 -5.92
C SER A 36 36.00 -26.38 -6.25
N ALA A 37 36.94 -25.48 -5.94
CA ALA A 37 38.38 -25.75 -6.10
C ALA A 37 38.87 -26.85 -5.13
N TRP A 38 38.15 -27.09 -4.04
CA TRP A 38 38.45 -28.15 -3.06
C TRP A 38 37.65 -29.42 -3.35
N ASP A 39 36.33 -29.27 -3.51
CA ASP A 39 35.40 -30.32 -3.91
C ASP A 39 34.14 -29.68 -4.51
N VAL A 40 33.74 -30.10 -5.71
CA VAL A 40 32.57 -29.56 -6.41
C VAL A 40 31.28 -29.74 -5.61
N THR A 41 31.15 -30.79 -4.79
CA THR A 41 29.96 -31.07 -4.00
C THR A 41 29.69 -30.01 -2.94
N PHE A 42 30.72 -29.33 -2.42
CA PHE A 42 30.57 -28.23 -1.47
C PHE A 42 29.86 -27.01 -2.07
N SER A 43 29.86 -26.86 -3.40
CA SER A 43 29.13 -25.79 -4.11
C SER A 43 27.63 -25.82 -3.83
N ILE A 44 27.07 -27.00 -3.48
CA ILE A 44 25.65 -27.16 -3.17
C ILE A 44 25.25 -26.29 -1.98
N ILE A 45 26.12 -26.12 -0.98
CA ILE A 45 25.80 -25.42 0.27
C ILE A 45 25.45 -23.93 0.01
N PRO A 46 26.35 -23.08 -0.52
CA PRO A 46 26.04 -21.66 -0.74
C PRO A 46 24.89 -21.45 -1.73
N LEU A 47 24.74 -22.33 -2.73
CA LEU A 47 23.65 -22.25 -3.71
C LEU A 47 22.30 -22.61 -3.08
N ALA A 48 22.24 -23.70 -2.31
CA ALA A 48 21.02 -24.13 -1.62
C ALA A 48 20.59 -23.08 -0.57
N LEU A 49 21.53 -22.51 0.19
CA LEU A 49 21.22 -21.41 1.12
C LEU A 49 20.62 -20.21 0.38
N PHE A 50 21.19 -19.80 -0.76
CA PHE A 50 20.66 -18.70 -1.55
C PHE A 50 19.24 -18.97 -2.04
N VAL A 51 18.96 -20.19 -2.52
CA VAL A 51 17.62 -20.61 -2.94
C VAL A 51 16.65 -20.58 -1.76
N ILE A 52 17.01 -21.17 -0.61
CA ILE A 52 16.18 -21.18 0.61
C ILE A 52 15.85 -19.75 1.05
N ILE A 53 16.85 -18.86 1.11
CA ILE A 53 16.65 -17.45 1.45
C ILE A 53 15.71 -16.79 0.45
N SER A 54 15.86 -17.06 -0.85
CA SER A 54 14.98 -16.53 -1.89
C SER A 54 13.52 -16.97 -1.73
N PHE A 55 13.28 -18.18 -1.23
CA PHE A 55 11.92 -18.66 -0.95
C PHE A 55 11.32 -18.08 0.34
N ILE A 56 12.14 -17.77 1.34
CA ILE A 56 11.69 -17.26 2.65
C ILE A 56 11.55 -15.73 2.66
N ALA A 57 12.44 -15.01 1.98
CA ALA A 57 12.47 -13.54 1.97
C ALA A 57 11.16 -12.85 1.54
N PRO A 58 10.34 -13.36 0.59
CA PRO A 58 9.04 -12.78 0.23
C PRO A 58 8.12 -12.49 1.43
N PHE A 59 8.21 -13.29 2.49
CA PHE A 59 7.38 -13.19 3.69
C PHE A 59 7.89 -12.13 4.69
N PHE A 60 9.12 -11.65 4.49
CA PHE A 60 9.78 -10.64 5.32
C PHE A 60 10.11 -9.40 4.48
N THR A 61 9.08 -8.77 3.91
CA THR A 61 9.19 -7.61 3.02
C THR A 61 9.97 -6.43 3.61
N GLY A 62 10.07 -6.39 4.93
CA GLY A 62 10.89 -5.42 5.65
C GLY A 62 12.38 -5.44 5.35
N THR A 63 12.90 -6.53 4.81
CA THR A 63 14.30 -6.66 4.41
C THR A 63 14.60 -5.91 3.12
N GLY A 64 13.59 -5.61 2.29
CA GLY A 64 13.80 -5.06 0.96
C GLY A 64 14.52 -6.02 0.00
N TYR A 65 14.41 -7.34 0.22
CA TYR A 65 15.19 -8.36 -0.48
C TYR A 65 15.11 -8.26 -2.01
N TYR A 66 13.90 -8.18 -2.56
CA TYR A 66 13.65 -8.08 -4.01
C TYR A 66 13.53 -6.65 -4.55
N LEU A 67 13.08 -5.74 -3.69
CA LEU A 67 12.86 -4.33 -4.02
C LEU A 67 12.80 -3.51 -2.72
N PRO A 68 13.07 -2.20 -2.76
CA PRO A 68 12.78 -1.33 -1.62
C PRO A 68 11.29 -1.36 -1.27
N VAL A 69 10.97 -1.62 0.00
CA VAL A 69 9.60 -1.60 0.52
C VAL A 69 9.53 -0.69 1.74
N ILE A 70 8.64 0.30 1.70
CA ILE A 70 8.39 1.17 2.85
C ILE A 70 7.40 0.47 3.77
N THR A 71 7.87 0.09 4.97
CA THR A 71 7.04 -0.62 5.96
C THR A 71 6.86 0.16 7.26
N ARG A 72 7.67 1.20 7.44
CA ARG A 72 7.71 2.09 8.61
C ARG A 72 8.24 3.44 8.16
N GLY A 73 7.73 4.52 8.72
CA GLY A 73 8.34 5.84 8.62
C GLY A 73 9.53 6.01 9.54
N ASN A 74 10.18 7.17 9.48
CA ASN A 74 11.24 7.56 10.43
C ASN A 74 10.91 8.89 11.10
N PRO A 75 9.82 8.96 11.88
CA PRO A 75 9.39 10.22 12.46
C PRO A 75 10.18 10.56 13.72
N SER A 76 10.16 11.85 14.09
CA SER A 76 10.44 12.26 15.46
C SER A 76 9.18 12.09 16.32
N GLY A 77 9.30 11.35 17.42
CA GLY A 77 8.21 11.16 18.40
C GLY A 77 7.24 10.00 18.11
N ASN A 78 6.21 9.92 18.93
CA ASN A 78 5.24 8.82 18.95
C ASN A 78 4.12 9.02 17.91
N VAL A 79 4.44 8.82 16.63
CA VAL A 79 3.48 8.96 15.53
C VAL A 79 3.37 7.69 14.68
N VAL A 80 2.17 7.46 14.14
CA VAL A 80 1.82 6.30 13.30
C VAL A 80 0.85 6.70 12.21
N SER A 81 0.63 5.81 11.23
CA SER A 81 -0.38 5.99 10.18
C SER A 81 -1.32 4.79 10.16
N LEU A 82 -2.62 5.07 9.99
CA LEU A 82 -3.64 4.05 9.75
C LEU A 82 -3.79 3.76 8.27
N THR A 83 -3.85 2.48 7.92
CA THR A 83 -4.08 2.03 6.55
C THR A 83 -5.09 0.89 6.51
N PHE A 84 -5.94 0.90 5.49
CA PHE A 84 -7.01 -0.08 5.29
C PHE A 84 -6.88 -0.73 3.91
N ASP A 85 -6.87 -2.05 3.87
CA ASP A 85 -6.79 -2.85 2.64
C ASP A 85 -8.17 -3.44 2.27
N ASP A 86 -8.27 -3.86 1.01
CA ASP A 86 -9.33 -4.68 0.40
C ASP A 86 -10.59 -3.93 -0.08
N GLY A 87 -10.96 -2.78 0.51
CA GLY A 87 -12.16 -2.04 0.13
C GLY A 87 -12.11 -1.33 -1.25
N PRO A 88 -13.07 -0.41 -1.51
CA PRO A 88 -14.17 -0.02 -0.62
C PRO A 88 -15.34 -1.01 -0.60
N ASP A 89 -15.94 -1.24 0.56
CA ASP A 89 -17.13 -2.06 0.77
C ASP A 89 -18.35 -1.17 1.09
N PRO A 90 -19.53 -1.43 0.50
CA PRO A 90 -20.71 -0.57 0.62
C PRO A 90 -21.36 -0.55 2.01
N ILE A 91 -20.97 -1.45 2.91
CA ILE A 91 -21.49 -1.55 4.27
C ILE A 91 -20.45 -1.02 5.26
N SER A 92 -19.21 -1.52 5.24
CA SER A 92 -18.20 -1.14 6.23
C SER A 92 -17.53 0.20 5.96
N THR A 93 -17.19 0.52 4.72
CA THR A 93 -16.46 1.75 4.39
C THR A 93 -17.24 3.01 4.78
N PRO A 94 -18.57 3.15 4.53
CA PRO A 94 -19.32 4.33 4.96
C PRO A 94 -19.29 4.55 6.47
N CYS A 95 -19.43 3.49 7.26
CA CYS A 95 -19.38 3.60 8.72
C CYS A 95 -17.98 3.96 9.23
N LEU A 96 -16.95 3.40 8.61
CA LEU A 96 -15.56 3.73 8.93
C LEU A 96 -15.25 5.21 8.64
N LEU A 97 -15.72 5.71 7.49
CA LEU A 97 -15.56 7.12 7.11
C LEU A 97 -16.22 8.06 8.13
N THR A 98 -17.45 7.76 8.56
CA THR A 98 -18.12 8.50 9.63
C THR A 98 -17.29 8.51 10.93
N LEU A 99 -16.81 7.34 11.37
CA LEU A 99 -15.97 7.24 12.57
C LEU A 99 -14.66 8.04 12.44
N LEU A 100 -14.00 7.97 11.29
CA LEU A 100 -12.77 8.73 11.02
C LEU A 100 -13.00 10.24 11.06
N ALA A 101 -14.13 10.70 10.51
CA ALA A 101 -14.54 12.11 10.56
C ALA A 101 -14.82 12.58 12.01
N GLU A 102 -15.56 11.79 12.79
CA GLU A 102 -15.83 12.06 14.21
C GLU A 102 -14.54 12.18 15.03
N LYS A 103 -13.57 11.30 14.75
CA LYS A 103 -12.24 11.29 15.41
C LYS A 103 -11.24 12.26 14.76
N LYS A 104 -11.67 13.08 13.78
CA LYS A 104 -10.84 14.05 13.04
C LYS A 104 -9.53 13.43 12.54
N THR A 105 -9.59 12.20 12.04
CA THR A 105 -8.43 11.40 11.66
C THR A 105 -8.54 10.99 10.19
N THR A 106 -7.46 11.16 9.43
CA THR A 106 -7.38 10.67 8.05
C THR A 106 -6.60 9.36 7.97
N ALA A 107 -6.95 8.51 7.00
CA ALA A 107 -6.27 7.25 6.73
C ALA A 107 -5.86 7.11 5.26
N THR A 108 -5.11 6.04 4.95
CA THR A 108 -4.85 5.61 3.58
C THR A 108 -5.58 4.31 3.27
N PHE A 109 -6.30 4.27 2.15
CA PHE A 109 -7.04 3.11 1.67
C PHE A 109 -6.31 2.47 0.49
N PHE A 110 -5.81 1.24 0.63
CA PHE A 110 -5.28 0.45 -0.46
C PHE A 110 -6.43 -0.35 -1.08
N VAL A 111 -7.03 0.23 -2.11
CA VAL A 111 -8.28 -0.29 -2.70
C VAL A 111 -8.02 -1.31 -3.80
N THR A 112 -8.91 -2.28 -3.90
CA THR A 112 -8.91 -3.21 -5.03
C THR A 112 -9.64 -2.58 -6.22
N GLY A 113 -9.13 -2.81 -7.42
CA GLY A 113 -9.77 -2.30 -8.65
C GLY A 113 -11.18 -2.86 -8.83
N GLU A 114 -11.40 -4.11 -8.44
CA GLU A 114 -12.71 -4.75 -8.50
C GLU A 114 -13.75 -4.02 -7.62
N HIS A 115 -13.45 -3.76 -6.35
CA HIS A 115 -14.37 -3.02 -5.47
C HIS A 115 -14.53 -1.55 -5.89
N ALA A 116 -13.42 -0.90 -6.25
CA ALA A 116 -13.44 0.47 -6.75
C ALA A 116 -14.31 0.63 -8.02
N SER A 117 -14.37 -0.40 -8.88
CA SER A 117 -15.20 -0.38 -10.10
C SER A 117 -16.70 -0.47 -9.80
N ARG A 118 -17.07 -1.12 -8.70
CA ARG A 118 -18.47 -1.29 -8.27
C ARG A 118 -18.98 -0.13 -7.44
N HIS A 119 -18.10 0.60 -6.77
CA HIS A 119 -18.45 1.65 -5.82
C HIS A 119 -17.73 2.97 -6.11
N PRO A 120 -17.92 3.57 -7.30
CA PRO A 120 -17.28 4.83 -7.68
C PRO A 120 -17.62 5.98 -6.72
N ASP A 121 -18.82 6.00 -6.16
CA ASP A 121 -19.24 7.02 -5.19
C ASP A 121 -18.44 6.94 -3.89
N LEU A 122 -18.07 5.74 -3.44
CA LEU A 122 -17.24 5.58 -2.26
C LEU A 122 -15.82 6.04 -2.50
N ILE A 123 -15.26 5.78 -3.69
CA ILE A 123 -13.94 6.33 -4.05
C ILE A 123 -13.97 7.86 -3.99
N ARG A 124 -14.97 8.49 -4.61
CA ARG A 124 -15.14 9.95 -4.54
C ARG A 124 -15.32 10.45 -3.11
N LYS A 125 -16.07 9.73 -2.27
CA LYS A 125 -16.29 10.07 -0.86
C LYS A 125 -14.98 10.01 -0.06
N ILE A 126 -14.19 8.94 -0.23
CA ILE A 126 -12.86 8.77 0.40
C ILE A 126 -11.97 9.97 0.05
N ILE A 127 -11.90 10.35 -1.23
CA ILE A 127 -11.09 11.49 -1.70
C ILE A 127 -11.60 12.81 -1.09
N ARG A 128 -12.92 13.06 -1.14
CA ARG A 128 -13.54 14.29 -0.64
C ARG A 128 -13.33 14.49 0.86
N GLU A 129 -13.28 13.41 1.64
CA GLU A 129 -13.04 13.45 3.08
C GLU A 129 -11.54 13.57 3.45
N GLY A 130 -10.67 13.79 2.46
CA GLY A 130 -9.25 14.08 2.67
C GLY A 130 -8.39 12.84 2.93
N HIS A 131 -8.92 11.64 2.67
CA HIS A 131 -8.13 10.42 2.74
C HIS A 131 -7.31 10.21 1.47
N THR A 132 -6.28 9.37 1.57
CA THR A 132 -5.43 9.00 0.43
C THR A 132 -5.74 7.59 -0.05
N ILE A 133 -5.56 7.34 -1.35
CA ILE A 133 -5.82 6.03 -1.96
C ILE A 133 -4.55 5.48 -2.59
N GLY A 134 -4.20 4.25 -2.22
CA GLY A 134 -3.18 3.43 -2.85
C GLY A 134 -3.79 2.31 -3.69
N ASN A 135 -2.98 1.71 -4.56
CA ASN A 135 -3.39 0.60 -5.42
C ASN A 135 -3.15 -0.75 -4.71
N HIS A 136 -4.15 -1.64 -4.72
CA HIS A 136 -4.06 -2.99 -4.13
C HIS A 136 -4.34 -4.12 -5.13
N SER A 137 -3.90 -3.96 -6.38
CA SER A 137 -4.21 -4.85 -7.52
C SER A 137 -5.69 -4.82 -7.90
N TYR A 138 -6.11 -5.55 -8.93
CA TYR A 138 -7.50 -5.51 -9.37
C TYR A 138 -8.36 -6.52 -8.62
N HIS A 139 -8.00 -7.81 -8.65
CA HIS A 139 -8.82 -8.89 -8.08
C HIS A 139 -8.35 -9.36 -6.69
N HIS A 140 -7.27 -8.79 -6.15
CA HIS A 140 -6.69 -9.23 -4.87
C HIS A 140 -6.43 -10.75 -4.79
N ASP A 141 -5.88 -11.33 -5.86
CA ASP A 141 -5.50 -12.74 -5.86
C ASP A 141 -4.29 -12.96 -4.92
N PRO A 142 -4.41 -13.75 -3.84
CA PRO A 142 -3.32 -13.97 -2.90
C PRO A 142 -2.11 -14.69 -3.54
N LEU A 143 -2.32 -15.34 -4.68
CA LEU A 143 -1.27 -16.02 -5.46
C LEU A 143 -0.75 -15.17 -6.62
N ILE A 144 -1.11 -13.89 -6.71
CA ILE A 144 -0.72 -13.02 -7.83
C ILE A 144 0.81 -12.97 -8.02
N MET A 145 1.56 -13.08 -6.93
CA MET A 145 3.04 -13.07 -6.97
C MET A 145 3.64 -14.32 -7.62
N LEU A 146 2.90 -15.41 -7.74
CA LEU A 146 3.31 -16.62 -8.46
C LEU A 146 2.99 -16.54 -9.95
N LYS A 147 2.12 -15.60 -10.37
CA LYS A 147 1.73 -15.46 -11.78
C LYS A 147 2.81 -14.80 -12.64
N SER A 148 2.58 -14.79 -13.95
CA SER A 148 3.49 -14.18 -14.92
C SER A 148 3.64 -12.68 -14.69
N ALA A 149 4.78 -12.11 -15.08
CA ALA A 149 5.02 -10.66 -15.00
C ALA A 149 3.95 -9.86 -15.78
N LYS A 150 3.52 -10.38 -16.94
CA LYS A 150 2.43 -9.81 -17.73
C LYS A 150 1.12 -9.74 -16.94
N ARG A 151 0.75 -10.82 -16.23
CA ARG A 151 -0.49 -10.83 -15.43
C ARG A 151 -0.40 -9.86 -14.25
N LEU A 152 0.72 -9.86 -13.52
CA LEU A 152 0.93 -8.93 -12.41
C LEU A 152 0.87 -7.47 -12.88
N PHE A 153 1.54 -7.15 -14.00
CA PHE A 153 1.47 -5.82 -14.60
C PHE A 153 0.03 -5.41 -14.96
N GLN A 154 -0.73 -6.32 -15.59
CA GLN A 154 -2.13 -6.06 -15.95
C GLN A 154 -3.02 -5.81 -14.74
N GLU A 155 -2.85 -6.56 -13.64
CA GLU A 155 -3.61 -6.33 -12.40
C GLU A 155 -3.36 -4.93 -11.85
N ILE A 156 -2.10 -4.50 -11.77
CA ILE A 156 -1.75 -3.19 -11.19
C ILE A 156 -2.19 -2.07 -12.13
N GLN A 157 -1.87 -2.19 -13.43
CA GLN A 157 -2.21 -1.18 -14.44
C GLN A 157 -3.72 -0.99 -14.60
N ARG A 158 -4.52 -2.07 -14.53
CA ARG A 158 -5.97 -1.98 -14.64
C ARG A 158 -6.57 -1.18 -13.48
N THR A 159 -6.11 -1.43 -12.25
CA THR A 159 -6.51 -0.62 -11.09
C THR A 159 -6.01 0.82 -11.23
N GLN A 160 -4.80 1.02 -11.75
CA GLN A 160 -4.26 2.36 -11.96
C GLN A 160 -5.11 3.17 -12.95
N ALA A 161 -5.45 2.60 -14.09
CA ALA A 161 -6.28 3.26 -15.11
C ALA A 161 -7.67 3.61 -14.57
N LEU A 162 -8.26 2.71 -13.77
CA LEU A 162 -9.54 2.96 -13.11
C LEU A 162 -9.46 4.13 -12.12
N LEU A 163 -8.47 4.14 -11.23
CA LEU A 163 -8.33 5.21 -10.24
C LEU A 163 -7.99 6.55 -10.89
N ASN A 164 -7.22 6.55 -11.98
CA ASN A 164 -7.00 7.73 -12.81
C ASN A 164 -8.33 8.33 -13.34
N SER A 165 -9.28 7.49 -13.74
CA SER A 165 -10.61 7.95 -14.20
C SER A 165 -11.44 8.61 -13.09
N TYR A 166 -11.07 8.40 -11.83
CA TYR A 166 -11.66 9.06 -10.67
C TYR A 166 -10.89 10.33 -10.25
N GLY A 167 -9.95 10.80 -11.07
CA GLY A 167 -9.24 12.06 -10.84
C GLY A 167 -8.03 11.94 -9.92
N ILE A 168 -7.57 10.73 -9.61
CA ILE A 168 -6.38 10.52 -8.76
C ILE A 168 -5.38 9.57 -9.41
N HIS A 169 -4.10 9.79 -9.16
CA HIS A 169 -3.03 8.92 -9.60
C HIS A 169 -2.29 8.34 -8.38
N PRO A 170 -2.61 7.11 -7.94
CA PRO A 170 -1.87 6.45 -6.87
C PRO A 170 -0.40 6.27 -7.21
N LEU A 171 0.49 6.64 -6.29
CA LEU A 171 1.93 6.40 -6.37
C LEU A 171 2.36 5.20 -5.51
N ALA A 172 1.58 4.90 -4.47
CA ALA A 172 1.82 3.76 -3.58
C ALA A 172 1.07 2.51 -4.06
N PHE A 173 1.79 1.39 -4.14
CA PHE A 173 1.23 0.05 -4.32
C PHE A 173 1.46 -0.79 -3.07
N ARG A 174 0.43 -1.48 -2.58
CA ARG A 174 0.59 -2.53 -1.58
C ARG A 174 0.28 -3.87 -2.23
N PRO A 175 1.17 -4.87 -2.12
CA PRO A 175 0.92 -6.18 -2.72
C PRO A 175 -0.12 -6.99 -1.94
N PRO A 176 -1.04 -7.72 -2.62
CA PRO A 176 -1.91 -8.69 -1.98
C PRO A 176 -1.14 -9.67 -1.10
N ALA A 177 -1.73 -10.02 0.04
CA ALA A 177 -1.13 -10.83 1.11
C ALA A 177 0.19 -10.27 1.71
N GLY A 178 0.63 -9.07 1.29
CA GLY A 178 1.88 -8.48 1.75
C GLY A 178 3.13 -9.19 1.23
N ILE A 179 3.04 -10.01 0.18
CA ILE A 179 4.14 -10.80 -0.38
C ILE A 179 4.77 -10.06 -1.57
N THR A 180 6.10 -10.15 -1.73
CA THR A 180 6.82 -9.55 -2.87
C THR A 180 7.49 -10.61 -3.73
N ASN A 181 7.95 -10.24 -4.93
CA ASN A 181 8.69 -11.14 -5.80
C ASN A 181 9.75 -10.37 -6.63
N PRO A 182 10.68 -11.05 -7.32
CA PRO A 182 11.70 -10.39 -8.15
C PRO A 182 11.12 -9.53 -9.28
N LYS A 183 9.92 -9.87 -9.78
CA LYS A 183 9.27 -9.20 -10.93
C LYS A 183 8.64 -7.87 -10.55
N LEU A 184 8.27 -7.68 -9.28
CA LEU A 184 7.46 -6.55 -8.82
C LEU A 184 8.21 -5.23 -8.97
N GLY A 185 9.50 -5.18 -8.66
CA GLY A 185 10.30 -3.96 -8.69
C GLY A 185 10.26 -3.27 -10.06
N SER A 186 10.58 -4.00 -11.12
CA SER A 186 10.58 -3.46 -12.50
C SER A 186 9.19 -3.05 -12.98
N ILE A 187 8.14 -3.77 -12.56
CA ILE A 187 6.75 -3.42 -12.86
C ILE A 187 6.37 -2.10 -12.20
N LEU A 188 6.68 -1.92 -10.92
CA LEU A 188 6.38 -0.69 -10.20
C LEU A 188 7.17 0.50 -10.75
N THR A 189 8.46 0.32 -11.06
CA THR A 189 9.26 1.36 -11.72
C THR A 189 8.64 1.79 -13.06
N ARG A 190 8.21 0.83 -13.89
CA ARG A 190 7.56 1.13 -15.18
C ARG A 190 6.24 1.89 -15.01
N LEU A 191 5.53 1.67 -13.91
CA LEU A 191 4.27 2.35 -13.60
C LEU A 191 4.47 3.64 -12.78
N GLY A 192 5.71 4.03 -12.47
CA GLY A 192 5.99 5.22 -11.65
C GLY A 192 5.60 5.06 -10.17
N MET A 193 5.51 3.82 -9.68
CA MET A 193 5.00 3.49 -8.35
C MET A 193 6.10 3.00 -7.41
N TYR A 194 5.80 3.01 -6.11
CA TYR A 194 6.65 2.42 -5.07
C TYR A 194 5.87 1.46 -4.18
N CYS A 195 6.60 0.50 -3.58
CA CYS A 195 5.99 -0.52 -2.74
C CYS A 195 5.86 -0.05 -1.29
N VAL A 196 4.64 -0.15 -0.75
CA VAL A 196 4.34 0.07 0.67
C VAL A 196 3.83 -1.23 1.29
N ASN A 197 4.21 -1.48 2.53
CA ASN A 197 3.68 -2.55 3.37
C ASN A 197 3.53 -2.01 4.80
N TYR A 198 3.57 -2.86 5.82
CA TYR A 198 3.31 -2.48 7.21
C TYR A 198 4.31 -3.10 8.20
N ARG A 199 4.27 -2.61 9.44
CA ARG A 199 4.99 -3.20 10.58
C ARG A 199 4.10 -3.58 11.76
N CYS A 200 2.90 -3.01 11.84
CA CYS A 200 1.94 -3.33 12.89
C CYS A 200 0.66 -3.95 12.29
N ARG A 201 0.32 -5.17 12.71
CA ARG A 201 -0.91 -5.88 12.30
C ARG A 201 -1.44 -6.80 13.40
N ALA A 202 -2.75 -7.08 13.33
CA ALA A 202 -3.46 -7.96 14.26
C ALA A 202 -3.60 -9.42 13.79
N PHE A 203 -3.17 -9.75 12.55
CA PHE A 203 -3.42 -11.07 11.93
C PHE A 203 -4.93 -11.43 11.88
N ASP A 204 -5.73 -10.42 11.55
CA ASP A 204 -7.19 -10.43 11.41
C ASP A 204 -7.70 -11.18 10.16
N MET A 205 -6.80 -11.51 9.22
CA MET A 205 -7.08 -12.29 8.01
C MET A 205 -8.22 -11.69 7.16
N GLY A 206 -8.17 -10.39 6.88
CA GLY A 206 -9.24 -9.70 6.13
C GLY A 206 -10.56 -9.73 6.92
N ASN A 207 -10.53 -9.26 8.16
CA ASN A 207 -11.67 -9.25 9.08
C ASN A 207 -12.34 -10.62 9.37
N ARG A 208 -11.65 -11.74 9.14
CA ARG A 208 -12.10 -13.09 9.59
C ARG A 208 -11.88 -13.33 11.08
N ARG A 209 -10.95 -12.59 11.70
CA ARG A 209 -10.50 -12.77 13.10
C ARG A 209 -10.34 -11.44 13.82
N ILE A 210 -11.44 -10.72 14.05
CA ILE A 210 -11.42 -9.38 14.67
C ILE A 210 -11.35 -9.38 16.21
N GLY A 211 -11.50 -10.53 16.87
CA GLY A 211 -11.44 -10.58 18.34
C GLY A 211 -10.09 -10.12 18.90
N ASN A 212 -10.15 -9.16 19.84
CA ASN A 212 -9.01 -8.49 20.47
C ASN A 212 -8.09 -7.79 19.45
N LEU A 213 -8.66 -7.30 18.34
CA LEU A 213 -7.91 -6.65 17.27
C LEU A 213 -7.17 -5.42 17.80
N SER A 214 -7.86 -4.56 18.56
CA SER A 214 -7.30 -3.37 19.18
C SER A 214 -6.15 -3.71 20.13
N GLN A 215 -6.34 -4.65 21.04
CA GLN A 215 -5.31 -5.08 22.00
C GLN A 215 -4.05 -5.59 21.28
N LYS A 216 -4.20 -6.35 20.19
CA LYS A 216 -3.07 -6.88 19.41
C LYS A 216 -2.28 -5.76 18.72
N ILE A 217 -2.95 -4.74 18.19
CA ILE A 217 -2.32 -3.55 17.61
C ILE A 217 -1.61 -2.74 18.70
N LEU A 218 -2.35 -2.36 19.74
CA LEU A 218 -1.87 -1.47 20.81
C LEU A 218 -0.69 -2.06 21.60
N ARG A 219 -0.56 -3.39 21.69
CA ARG A 219 0.60 -4.03 22.32
C ARG A 219 1.87 -3.98 21.47
N LYS A 220 1.74 -3.89 20.15
CA LYS A 220 2.86 -3.99 19.19
C LYS A 220 3.32 -2.65 18.63
N ILE A 221 2.49 -1.62 18.76
CA ILE A 221 2.71 -0.31 18.16
C ILE A 221 4.07 0.28 18.56
N LYS A 222 4.82 0.75 17.56
CA LYS A 222 6.12 1.42 17.68
C LYS A 222 6.10 2.73 16.89
N PRO A 223 6.93 3.72 17.26
CA PRO A 223 7.05 4.96 16.48
C PRO A 223 7.35 4.66 15.00
N GLY A 224 6.68 5.38 14.11
CA GLY A 224 6.82 5.19 12.67
C GLY A 224 5.94 4.09 12.08
N ASP A 225 5.20 3.32 12.89
CA ASP A 225 4.44 2.19 12.37
C ASP A 225 3.36 2.59 11.37
N ILE A 226 3.36 1.88 10.24
CA ILE A 226 2.22 1.77 9.34
C ILE A 226 1.37 0.62 9.88
N ILE A 227 0.15 0.92 10.30
CA ILE A 227 -0.82 -0.03 10.86
C ILE A 227 -1.69 -0.58 9.74
N LEU A 228 -1.71 -1.91 9.60
CA LEU A 228 -2.59 -2.62 8.67
C LEU A 228 -3.91 -3.01 9.34
N LEU A 229 -4.99 -2.62 8.68
CA LEU A 229 -6.39 -2.99 8.94
C LEU A 229 -7.06 -3.28 7.58
N HIS A 230 -8.31 -3.73 7.58
CA HIS A 230 -9.08 -3.97 6.35
C HIS A 230 -10.45 -3.30 6.47
N ASP A 231 -10.97 -2.71 5.39
CA ASP A 231 -12.27 -2.01 5.35
C ASP A 231 -13.37 -2.78 4.61
N ILE A 232 -13.30 -4.12 4.64
CA ILE A 232 -14.35 -5.03 4.16
C ILE A 232 -15.22 -5.55 5.31
N VAL A 233 -16.45 -5.98 5.03
CA VAL A 233 -17.31 -6.56 6.07
C VAL A 233 -16.63 -7.76 6.76
N PRO A 234 -16.79 -7.91 8.10
CA PRO A 234 -16.40 -9.13 8.79
C PRO A 234 -17.01 -10.37 8.12
N ALA A 235 -16.24 -11.46 8.09
CA ALA A 235 -16.66 -12.66 7.40
C ALA A 235 -18.02 -13.17 7.91
N LYS A 236 -18.88 -13.60 6.99
CA LYS A 236 -20.29 -13.99 7.21
C LYS A 236 -20.51 -15.22 8.12
N ASN A 237 -19.53 -15.65 8.90
CA ASN A 237 -19.65 -16.80 9.82
C ASN A 237 -20.51 -16.49 11.07
N LYS A 238 -21.34 -15.43 11.04
CA LYS A 238 -22.26 -14.98 12.09
C LYS A 238 -21.63 -14.69 13.46
N LYS A 239 -20.30 -14.70 13.56
CA LYS A 239 -19.59 -14.43 14.81
C LYS A 239 -19.42 -12.94 15.09
N TRP A 240 -19.33 -12.14 14.03
CA TRP A 240 -18.93 -10.74 14.10
C TRP A 240 -19.83 -9.88 13.23
N PHE A 241 -20.26 -8.75 13.77
CA PHE A 241 -21.00 -7.71 13.07
C PHE A 241 -20.08 -6.54 12.72
N VAL A 242 -20.53 -5.68 11.79
CA VAL A 242 -19.82 -4.44 11.44
C VAL A 242 -19.65 -3.55 12.67
N SER A 243 -20.60 -3.54 13.60
CA SER A 243 -20.51 -2.83 14.88
C SER A 243 -19.36 -3.32 15.76
N ASP A 244 -19.13 -4.63 15.85
CA ASP A 244 -18.03 -5.19 16.65
C ASP A 244 -16.67 -4.79 16.06
N TRP A 245 -16.57 -4.82 14.73
CA TRP A 245 -15.37 -4.37 14.02
C TRP A 245 -15.14 -2.87 14.23
N LEU A 246 -16.16 -2.03 14.06
CA LEU A 246 -16.05 -0.59 14.29
C LEU A 246 -15.63 -0.27 15.72
N MET A 247 -16.15 -1.00 16.72
CA MET A 247 -15.75 -0.82 18.13
C MET A 247 -14.27 -1.12 18.34
N GLU A 248 -13.72 -2.13 17.67
CA GLU A 248 -12.28 -2.42 17.72
C GLU A 248 -11.45 -1.30 17.05
N ILE A 249 -11.92 -0.74 15.93
CA ILE A 249 -11.25 0.40 15.27
C ILE A 249 -11.31 1.66 16.15
N GLU A 250 -12.46 1.97 16.72
CA GLU A 250 -12.64 3.08 17.65
C GLU A 250 -11.73 2.93 18.87
N THR A 251 -11.66 1.72 19.44
CA THR A 251 -10.76 1.43 20.56
C THR A 251 -9.30 1.67 20.20
N ILE A 252 -8.87 1.35 18.97
CA ILE A 252 -7.52 1.69 18.48
C ILE A 252 -7.33 3.21 18.46
N LEU A 253 -8.24 3.94 17.81
CA LEU A 253 -8.16 5.41 17.67
C LEU A 253 -8.04 6.09 19.03
N ASP A 254 -8.94 5.76 19.95
CA ASP A 254 -9.00 6.35 21.28
C ASP A 254 -7.76 6.03 22.11
N ASN A 255 -7.28 4.79 22.08
CA ASN A 255 -6.14 4.39 22.90
C ASN A 255 -4.81 4.90 22.35
N ILE A 256 -4.66 5.07 21.03
CA ILE A 256 -3.49 5.74 20.47
C ILE A 256 -3.45 7.18 20.98
N GLN A 257 -4.56 7.92 20.87
CA GLN A 257 -4.65 9.30 21.34
C GLN A 257 -4.45 9.42 22.86
N LYS A 258 -5.09 8.55 23.67
CA LYS A 258 -4.93 8.51 25.14
C LYS A 258 -3.49 8.26 25.59
N ARG A 259 -2.70 7.53 24.79
CA ARG A 259 -1.26 7.31 25.05
C ARG A 259 -0.38 8.50 24.66
N GLY A 260 -0.96 9.58 24.14
CA GLY A 260 -0.24 10.75 23.63
C GLY A 260 0.38 10.54 22.25
N TRP A 261 -0.03 9.50 21.53
CA TRP A 261 0.45 9.24 20.17
C TRP A 261 -0.40 10.00 19.16
N LYS A 262 0.21 10.39 18.04
CA LYS A 262 -0.50 11.04 16.93
C LYS A 262 -0.69 10.07 15.77
N ILE A 263 -1.87 10.12 15.18
CA ILE A 263 -2.16 9.47 13.89
C ILE A 263 -1.99 10.55 12.83
N ILE A 264 -1.06 10.33 11.91
CA ILE A 264 -0.77 11.29 10.83
C ILE A 264 -1.01 10.62 9.47
N PRO A 265 -1.28 11.42 8.41
CA PRO A 265 -1.34 10.91 7.05
C PRO A 265 -0.11 10.08 6.70
N LEU A 266 -0.30 9.00 5.92
CA LEU A 266 0.79 8.14 5.52
C LEU A 266 1.88 8.92 4.77
N ALA A 267 1.49 9.87 3.94
CA ALA A 267 2.40 10.72 3.17
C ALA A 267 3.39 11.48 4.07
N ASP A 268 2.89 12.00 5.21
CA ASP A 268 3.69 12.71 6.19
C ASP A 268 4.60 11.74 6.97
N LEU A 269 4.08 10.56 7.32
CA LEU A 269 4.86 9.54 8.04
C LEU A 269 6.08 9.07 7.24
N ILE A 270 5.91 8.90 5.92
CA ILE A 270 6.94 8.36 5.03
C ILE A 270 7.67 9.44 4.21
N GLN A 271 7.28 10.71 4.37
CA GLN A 271 7.82 11.87 3.66
C GLN A 271 7.76 11.69 2.13
N ARG A 272 6.65 11.13 1.63
CA ARG A 272 6.43 10.85 0.21
C ARG A 272 4.95 10.81 -0.14
N PRO A 273 4.48 11.46 -1.23
CA PRO A 273 3.08 11.45 -1.60
C PRO A 273 2.58 10.04 -1.94
N VAL A 274 1.39 9.68 -1.43
CA VAL A 274 0.72 8.40 -1.68
C VAL A 274 -0.02 8.39 -3.01
N MET A 275 -0.57 9.54 -3.41
CA MET A 275 -1.27 9.77 -4.66
C MET A 275 -1.09 11.23 -5.08
N THR A 276 -1.32 11.54 -6.35
CA THR A 276 -1.51 12.91 -6.83
C THR A 276 -2.92 13.11 -7.36
N SER A 277 -3.40 14.34 -7.37
CA SER A 277 -4.66 14.68 -8.05
C SER A 277 -4.38 14.90 -9.53
N ILE A 278 -5.20 14.33 -10.39
CA ILE A 278 -5.18 14.61 -11.82
C ILE A 278 -6.11 15.81 -12.02
N GLN A 279 -5.54 16.99 -12.25
CA GLN A 279 -6.34 18.11 -12.74
C GLN A 279 -6.85 17.72 -14.13
N THR A 280 -8.14 17.42 -14.24
CA THR A 280 -8.79 17.38 -15.55
C THR A 280 -8.72 18.79 -16.09
N VAL A 281 -7.86 19.03 -17.08
CA VAL A 281 -7.93 20.22 -17.92
C VAL A 281 -9.28 20.13 -18.62
N VAL A 282 -10.31 20.73 -18.03
CA VAL A 282 -11.53 21.06 -18.75
C VAL A 282 -11.10 22.17 -19.68
N GLN A 283 -10.91 21.84 -20.97
CA GLN A 283 -10.86 22.85 -22.00
C GLN A 283 -12.25 23.49 -22.07
N ASP A 284 -12.47 24.56 -21.32
CA ASP A 284 -13.50 25.53 -21.63
C ASP A 284 -13.11 26.15 -22.98
N SER A 285 -13.68 25.61 -24.06
CA SER A 285 -13.66 26.30 -25.36
C SER A 285 -14.73 27.38 -25.29
N PRO A 286 -14.39 28.68 -25.41
CA PRO A 286 -15.38 29.71 -25.61
C PRO A 286 -15.88 29.59 -27.04
N HIS A 287 -16.99 28.90 -27.26
CA HIS A 287 -17.78 29.10 -28.46
C HIS A 287 -18.65 30.35 -28.26
N ASP A 288 -18.01 31.51 -28.40
CA ASP A 288 -18.70 32.74 -28.75
C ASP A 288 -19.18 32.59 -30.21
N PHE A 289 -20.48 32.43 -30.39
CA PHE A 289 -21.13 32.72 -31.67
C PHE A 289 -21.47 34.21 -31.70
N PRO A 290 -20.97 35.00 -32.68
CA PRO A 290 -21.54 36.32 -32.93
C PRO A 290 -22.95 36.13 -33.50
N CYS A 291 -23.94 36.73 -32.85
CA CYS A 291 -25.20 37.07 -33.49
C CYS A 291 -24.92 38.18 -34.49
N ASP A 292 -24.81 37.84 -35.77
CA ASP A 292 -24.91 38.84 -36.83
C ASP A 292 -26.38 39.07 -37.17
N ALA A 293 -26.78 40.31 -36.95
CA ALA A 293 -28.02 40.90 -37.41
C ALA A 293 -27.87 41.29 -38.89
N SER A 294 -28.78 40.77 -39.72
CA SER A 294 -29.35 41.43 -40.91
C SER A 294 -30.43 40.54 -41.53
#